data_AF-A0A5B0FP95-F1
#
_entry.id   AF-A0A5B0FP95-F1
#
_cell.length_a   1.000
_cell.length_b   1.000
_cell.length_c   1.000
_cell.angle_alpha   90.00
_cell.angle_beta   90.00
_cell.angle_gamma   90.00
#
_symmetry.space_group_name_H-M   'P 1'
#
loop_
_entity.id
_entity.type
_entity.pdbx_description
1 polymer ?
#
loop_
_entity_poly.entity_id
_entity_poly.type
_entity_poly.pdbx_seq_one_letter_code
_entity_poly.pdbx_strand_id
1 'polypeptide(L)'
;MANQFERWLSKKKNRKILFFIIGAVALFFYVRNRAQQNEPGYGSLRTGYNTGNGQPTTPGGSPGSFQPYTPGNGAVTPKMATFSYPGHINMQWSGSSGNWTFRDLAVVDVPQGYSIRYYIGSGETIITKTPLVGYRWESNFPLTFHKGIIKDGVDDLYFYGTSDQGIARPQDGASMFGNVSFAIQTFYFNRS
;
A
#
# COMPACT_ATOMS: atom_id res chain seq x y z
N MET A 1 -1.99 -11.65 63.82
CA MET A 1 -0.75 -11.73 63.01
C MET A 1 -0.92 -10.82 61.81
N ALA A 2 -0.21 -9.69 61.73
CA ALA A 2 -0.26 -8.82 60.55
C ALA A 2 0.24 -9.61 59.34
N ASN A 3 -0.50 -9.53 58.23
CA ASN A 3 -0.25 -10.32 57.03
C ASN A 3 1.13 -9.94 56.47
N GLN A 4 1.92 -10.88 55.95
CA GLN A 4 3.30 -10.61 55.51
C GLN A 4 3.36 -9.47 54.47
N PHE A 5 2.30 -9.31 53.69
CA PHE A 5 2.11 -8.22 52.74
C PHE A 5 2.02 -6.83 53.40
N GLU A 6 1.31 -6.68 54.51
CA GLU A 6 1.17 -5.40 55.22
C GLU A 6 2.51 -4.93 55.80
N ARG A 7 3.30 -5.88 56.33
CA ARG A 7 4.66 -5.61 56.80
C ARG A 7 5.57 -5.17 55.65
N TRP A 8 5.43 -5.77 54.47
CA TRP A 8 6.17 -5.36 53.29
C TRP A 8 5.76 -3.95 52.82
N LEU A 9 4.47 -3.61 52.81
CA LEU A 9 3.96 -2.29 52.42
C LEU A 9 4.33 -1.16 53.39
N SER A 10 4.58 -1.46 54.67
CA SER A 10 4.96 -0.45 55.67
C SER A 10 6.26 0.31 55.29
N LYS A 11 7.17 -0.34 54.57
CA LYS A 11 8.47 0.23 54.16
C LYS A 11 8.28 1.33 53.12
N LYS A 12 8.82 2.54 53.40
CA LYS A 12 8.74 3.72 52.50
C LYS A 12 9.24 3.44 51.08
N LYS A 13 10.28 2.61 50.93
CA LYS A 13 10.84 2.19 49.63
C LYS A 13 9.82 1.37 48.81
N ASN A 14 9.10 0.46 49.46
CA ASN A 14 8.15 -0.43 48.79
C ASN A 14 6.89 0.31 48.33
N ARG A 15 6.43 1.31 49.10
CA ARG A 15 5.35 2.22 48.67
C ARG A 15 5.70 2.96 47.39
N LYS A 16 6.93 3.49 47.29
CA LYS A 16 7.40 4.18 46.07
C LYS A 16 7.39 3.26 44.84
N ILE A 17 7.84 2.02 45.01
CA ILE A 17 7.83 1.00 43.93
C ILE A 17 6.38 0.71 43.50
N LEU A 18 5.47 0.54 44.45
CA LEU A 18 4.06 0.29 44.16
C LEU A 18 3.43 1.46 43.37
N PHE A 19 3.69 2.71 43.77
CA PHE A 19 3.22 3.88 43.03
C PHE A 19 3.79 3.94 41.60
N PHE A 20 5.07 3.58 41.42
CA PHE A 20 5.68 3.52 40.11
C PHE A 20 5.03 2.47 39.21
N ILE A 21 4.76 1.27 39.73
CA ILE A 21 4.09 0.19 38.99
C ILE A 21 2.68 0.61 38.59
N ILE A 22 1.89 1.18 39.52
CA ILE A 22 0.54 1.67 39.23
C ILE A 22 0.59 2.77 38.16
N GLY A 23 1.54 3.71 38.27
CA GLY A 23 1.74 4.77 37.28
C GLY A 23 2.10 4.25 35.89
N ALA A 24 3.01 3.27 35.80
CA ALA A 24 3.41 2.66 34.53
C ALA A 24 2.25 1.90 33.86
N VAL A 25 1.45 1.17 34.65
CA VAL A 25 0.25 0.48 34.15
C VAL A 25 -0.79 1.49 33.64
N ALA A 26 -1.06 2.56 34.41
CA ALA A 26 -1.97 3.61 33.98
C ALA A 26 -1.51 4.30 32.69
N LEU A 27 -0.21 4.59 32.57
CA LEU A 27 0.37 5.18 31.37
C LEU A 27 0.25 4.25 30.15
N PHE A 28 0.51 2.95 30.33
CA PHE A 28 0.35 1.95 29.27
C PHE A 28 -1.08 1.92 28.71
N PHE A 29 -2.10 1.89 29.58
CA PHE A 29 -3.49 1.92 29.15
C PHE A 29 -3.89 3.27 28.52
N TYR A 30 -3.39 4.39 29.04
CA TYR A 30 -3.63 5.71 28.45
C TYR A 30 -3.10 5.81 27.01
N VAL A 31 -1.86 5.40 26.78
CA VAL A 31 -1.25 5.39 25.44
C VAL A 31 -2.00 4.45 24.50
N ARG A 32 -2.35 3.25 24.96
CA ARG A 32 -3.11 2.29 24.16
C ARG A 32 -4.49 2.81 23.75
N ASN A 33 -5.20 3.47 24.67
CA ASN A 33 -6.54 4.00 24.40
C ASN A 33 -6.48 5.19 23.43
N ARG A 34 -5.45 6.03 23.53
CA ARG A 34 -5.18 7.11 22.56
C ARG A 34 -4.84 6.58 21.17
N ALA A 35 -4.12 5.47 21.07
CA ALA A 35 -3.82 4.83 19.78
C ALA A 35 -5.08 4.32 19.09
N GLN A 36 -6.02 3.72 19.84
CA GLN A 36 -7.30 3.23 19.28
C GLN A 36 -8.25 4.36 18.87
N GLN A 37 -8.22 5.51 19.54
CA GLN A 37 -9.05 6.67 19.17
C GLN A 37 -8.54 7.42 17.93
N ASN A 38 -7.27 7.22 17.57
CA ASN A 38 -6.63 7.88 16.43
C ASN A 38 -6.42 6.94 15.24
N GLU A 39 -6.98 5.72 15.24
CA GLU A 39 -7.09 4.98 13.99
C GLU A 39 -8.02 5.79 13.07
N PRO A 40 -7.55 6.23 11.88
CA PRO A 40 -8.44 6.81 10.90
C PRO A 40 -9.51 5.76 10.68
N GLY A 41 -10.76 6.11 11.01
CA GLY A 41 -11.88 5.20 10.80
C GLY A 41 -11.79 4.71 9.37
N TYR A 42 -11.51 3.42 9.18
CA TYR A 42 -11.65 2.79 7.88
C TYR A 42 -13.13 2.93 7.57
N GLY A 43 -13.46 3.98 6.81
CA GLY A 43 -14.77 4.17 6.24
C GLY A 43 -15.15 2.83 5.64
N SER A 44 -16.31 2.32 6.06
CA SER A 44 -16.89 1.10 5.54
C SER A 44 -16.62 1.02 4.04
N LEU A 45 -15.92 -0.05 3.63
CA LEU A 45 -15.76 -0.38 2.21
C LEU A 45 -17.14 -0.27 1.59
N ARG A 46 -17.29 0.73 0.71
CA ARG A 46 -18.56 1.09 0.10
C ARG A 46 -19.11 -0.16 -0.58
N THR A 47 -20.11 -0.79 0.03
CA THR A 47 -20.83 -1.93 -0.53
C THR A 47 -21.62 -1.42 -1.72
N GLY A 48 -21.03 -1.45 -2.91
CA GLY A 48 -21.67 -0.90 -4.09
C GLY A 48 -20.72 -0.50 -5.20
N TYR A 49 -19.84 -1.41 -5.62
CA TYR A 49 -19.55 -1.49 -7.06
C TYR A 49 -19.91 -2.89 -7.50
N ASN A 50 -21.03 -2.93 -8.22
CA ASN A 50 -21.46 -4.10 -8.98
C ASN A 50 -20.24 -4.69 -9.69
N THR A 51 -20.07 -6.00 -9.55
CA THR A 51 -19.46 -6.85 -10.57
C THR A 51 -20.31 -6.74 -11.84
N GLY A 52 -20.28 -5.58 -12.47
CA GLY A 52 -20.78 -5.37 -13.81
C GLY A 52 -19.60 -5.63 -14.73
N ASN A 53 -19.84 -6.46 -15.74
CA ASN A 53 -19.09 -6.47 -16.99
C ASN A 53 -19.17 -5.09 -17.67
N GLY A 54 -18.66 -4.05 -17.00
CA GLY A 54 -18.50 -2.72 -17.55
C GLY A 54 -17.35 -2.79 -18.53
N GLN A 55 -17.69 -2.80 -19.81
CA GLN A 55 -16.72 -2.69 -20.89
C GLN A 55 -15.75 -1.53 -20.57
N PRO A 56 -14.43 -1.73 -20.62
CA PRO A 56 -13.49 -0.64 -20.42
C PRO A 56 -13.75 0.40 -21.51
N THR A 57 -14.26 1.57 -21.15
CA THR A 57 -14.34 2.70 -22.08
C THR A 57 -12.91 3.14 -22.35
N THR A 58 -12.40 2.75 -23.51
CA THR A 58 -11.04 3.02 -23.96
C THR A 58 -10.96 4.49 -24.40
N PRO A 59 -10.04 5.31 -23.86
CA PRO A 59 -9.62 6.53 -24.54
C PRO A 59 -8.92 6.11 -25.85
N GLY A 60 -9.41 6.62 -26.98
CA GLY A 60 -8.98 6.23 -28.31
C GLY A 60 -7.50 6.52 -28.56
N GLY A 61 -6.69 5.47 -28.53
CA GLY A 61 -5.33 5.45 -29.04
C GLY A 61 -4.96 4.01 -29.30
N SER A 62 -4.84 3.63 -30.58
CA SER A 62 -4.74 2.22 -31.03
C SER A 62 -3.56 1.49 -30.39
N PRO A 63 -3.77 0.60 -29.40
CA PRO A 63 -2.70 -0.21 -28.83
C PRO A 63 -2.71 -1.59 -29.50
N GLY A 64 -1.53 -2.18 -29.75
CA GLY A 64 -1.42 -3.55 -30.28
C GLY A 64 -2.40 -4.51 -29.58
N SER A 65 -3.11 -5.32 -30.37
CA SER A 65 -4.29 -6.06 -29.93
C SER A 65 -3.99 -6.93 -28.70
N PHE A 66 -4.48 -6.51 -27.54
CA PHE A 66 -4.50 -7.33 -26.34
C PHE A 66 -5.74 -8.21 -26.42
N GLN A 67 -5.57 -9.50 -26.68
CA GLN A 67 -6.69 -10.44 -26.73
C GLN A 67 -7.18 -10.73 -25.30
N PRO A 68 -8.49 -10.63 -25.02
CA PRO A 68 -9.02 -11.00 -23.70
C PRO A 68 -8.79 -12.50 -23.44
N TYR A 69 -8.16 -12.83 -22.31
CA TYR A 69 -7.96 -14.22 -21.91
C TYR A 69 -9.29 -14.85 -21.49
N THR A 70 -9.68 -15.93 -22.18
CA THR A 70 -10.81 -16.77 -21.76
C THR A 70 -10.26 -17.99 -21.01
N PRO A 71 -10.49 -18.12 -19.69
CA PRO A 71 -10.01 -19.26 -18.93
C PRO A 71 -10.69 -20.56 -19.35
N GLY A 72 -9.88 -21.62 -19.48
CA GLY A 72 -10.40 -22.99 -19.55
C GLY A 72 -10.94 -23.45 -18.19
N ASN A 73 -11.75 -24.51 -18.20
CA ASN A 73 -12.35 -25.04 -16.98
C ASN A 73 -11.28 -25.49 -15.97
N GLY A 74 -11.35 -25.06 -14.71
CA GLY A 74 -10.34 -25.33 -13.69
C GLY A 74 -9.04 -24.51 -13.79
N ALA A 75 -8.97 -23.54 -14.70
CA ALA A 75 -7.82 -22.65 -14.83
C ALA A 75 -7.74 -21.68 -13.64
N VAL A 76 -6.51 -21.41 -13.18
CA VAL A 76 -6.27 -20.31 -12.24
C VAL A 76 -6.38 -19.00 -13.01
N THR A 77 -7.14 -18.05 -12.48
CA THR A 77 -7.37 -16.73 -13.06
C THR A 77 -7.00 -15.64 -12.06
N PRO A 78 -6.36 -14.54 -12.50
CA PRO A 78 -6.17 -13.37 -11.68
C PRO A 78 -7.54 -12.70 -11.46
N LYS A 79 -7.79 -12.31 -10.22
CA LYS A 79 -8.92 -11.49 -9.81
C LYS A 79 -8.39 -10.28 -9.08
N MET A 80 -8.99 -9.14 -9.35
CA MET A 80 -8.62 -7.89 -8.71
C MET A 80 -9.28 -7.83 -7.33
N ALA A 81 -8.47 -7.66 -6.27
CA ALA A 81 -8.96 -7.44 -4.90
C ALA A 81 -9.23 -5.96 -4.63
N THR A 82 -8.38 -5.08 -5.15
CA THR A 82 -8.44 -3.64 -4.90
C THR A 82 -8.44 -2.89 -6.22
N PHE A 83 -9.30 -1.89 -6.31
CA PHE A 83 -9.34 -0.95 -7.42
C PHE A 83 -9.16 0.45 -6.83
N SER A 84 -8.09 1.15 -7.23
CA SER A 84 -7.92 2.54 -6.86
C SER A 84 -7.47 3.34 -8.08
N TYR A 85 -8.09 4.50 -8.29
CA TYR A 85 -7.73 5.52 -9.28
C TYR A 85 -7.28 4.95 -10.65
N PRO A 86 -8.22 4.50 -11.51
CA PRO A 86 -7.91 3.95 -12.83
C PRO A 86 -7.19 4.95 -13.76
N GLY A 87 -7.38 6.25 -13.55
CA GLY A 87 -6.61 7.28 -14.24
C GLY A 87 -5.14 7.32 -13.82
N HIS A 88 -4.79 6.69 -12.70
CA HIS A 88 -3.42 6.61 -12.19
C HIS A 88 -2.81 5.22 -12.38
N ILE A 89 -3.51 4.14 -12.06
CA ILE A 89 -3.10 2.75 -12.31
C ILE A 89 -4.25 1.95 -12.89
N ASN A 90 -4.01 1.26 -14.00
CA ASN A 90 -5.02 0.39 -14.61
C ASN A 90 -4.34 -0.86 -15.17
N MET A 91 -4.04 -1.79 -14.28
CA MET A 91 -3.35 -3.02 -14.65
C MET A 91 -4.30 -3.98 -15.36
N GLN A 92 -3.97 -4.29 -16.61
CA GLN A 92 -4.50 -5.41 -17.37
C GLN A 92 -3.55 -6.60 -17.28
N TRP A 93 -4.09 -7.81 -17.28
CA TRP A 93 -3.30 -9.05 -17.29
C TRP A 93 -3.64 -9.93 -18.51
N SER A 94 -2.66 -10.72 -18.92
CA SER A 94 -2.78 -11.80 -19.90
C SER A 94 -1.88 -12.97 -19.49
N GLY A 95 -1.98 -14.10 -20.20
CA GLY A 95 -1.14 -15.27 -19.97
C GLY A 95 -1.91 -16.44 -19.39
N SER A 96 -1.21 -17.31 -18.68
CA SER A 96 -1.75 -18.56 -18.14
C SER A 96 -1.30 -18.77 -16.70
N SER A 97 -1.91 -19.74 -16.00
CA SER A 97 -1.54 -20.12 -14.63
C SER A 97 -0.02 -20.24 -14.46
N GLY A 98 0.53 -19.47 -13.52
CA GLY A 98 1.97 -19.43 -13.21
C GLY A 98 2.84 -18.71 -14.23
N ASN A 99 2.26 -18.05 -15.24
CA ASN A 99 2.98 -17.25 -16.23
C ASN A 99 2.08 -16.12 -16.73
N TRP A 100 2.09 -15.02 -15.98
CA TRP A 100 1.25 -13.86 -16.23
C TRP A 100 2.05 -12.72 -16.81
N THR A 101 1.41 -11.90 -17.63
CA THR A 101 1.96 -10.66 -18.15
C THR A 101 1.03 -9.52 -17.78
N PHE A 102 1.58 -8.46 -17.19
CA PHE A 102 0.85 -7.30 -16.74
C PHE A 102 1.22 -6.06 -17.56
N ARG A 103 0.22 -5.23 -17.82
CA ARG A 103 0.33 -3.97 -18.55
C ARG A 103 -0.50 -2.91 -17.85
N ASP A 104 0.10 -1.77 -17.57
CA ASP A 104 -0.59 -0.59 -17.10
C ASP A 104 -1.17 0.18 -18.30
N LEU A 105 -2.50 0.33 -18.31
CA LEU A 105 -3.24 1.09 -19.32
C LEU A 105 -3.50 2.54 -18.91
N ALA A 106 -3.09 2.94 -17.69
CA ALA A 106 -3.32 4.30 -17.24
C ALA A 106 -2.49 5.29 -18.05
N VAL A 107 -3.16 6.30 -18.61
CA VAL A 107 -2.52 7.44 -19.27
C VAL A 107 -2.27 8.49 -18.19
N VAL A 108 -1.00 8.71 -17.89
CA VAL A 108 -0.57 9.62 -16.83
C VAL A 108 0.50 10.53 -17.41
N ASP A 109 0.27 11.84 -17.34
CA ASP A 109 1.28 12.83 -17.65
C ASP A 109 2.30 12.87 -16.52
N VAL A 110 3.57 12.59 -16.85
CA VAL A 110 4.67 12.63 -15.89
C VAL A 110 5.35 14.00 -16.01
N PRO A 111 5.25 14.87 -14.99
CA PRO A 111 5.87 16.18 -15.06
C PRO A 111 7.40 16.09 -15.19
N GLN A 112 8.01 17.15 -15.73
CA GLN A 112 9.46 17.22 -15.83
C GLN A 112 10.12 17.10 -14.44
N GLY A 113 11.14 16.24 -14.35
CA GLY A 113 11.84 15.96 -13.09
C GLY A 113 11.17 14.92 -12.21
N TYR A 114 10.17 14.18 -12.71
CA TYR A 114 9.53 13.06 -12.00
C TYR A 114 9.58 11.78 -12.82
N SER A 115 9.53 10.64 -12.15
CA SER A 115 9.42 9.31 -12.74
C SER A 115 8.27 8.54 -12.13
N ILE A 116 7.69 7.64 -12.91
CA ILE A 116 6.79 6.60 -12.41
C ILE A 116 7.63 5.55 -11.70
N ARG A 117 7.19 5.14 -10.52
CA ARG A 117 7.75 4.00 -9.79
C ARG A 117 6.68 2.97 -9.51
N TYR A 118 7.00 1.72 -9.81
CA TYR A 118 6.20 0.57 -9.44
C TYR A 118 6.93 -0.18 -8.34
N TYR A 119 6.31 -0.32 -7.18
CA TYR A 119 6.71 -1.28 -6.16
C TYR A 119 5.84 -2.52 -6.34
N ILE A 120 6.48 -3.64 -6.67
CA ILE A 120 5.81 -4.86 -7.09
C ILE A 120 6.11 -5.97 -6.09
N GLY A 121 5.05 -6.57 -5.55
CA GLY A 121 5.17 -7.61 -4.54
C GLY A 121 5.93 -7.13 -3.30
N SER A 122 6.92 -7.92 -2.86
CA SER A 122 7.65 -7.70 -1.60
C SER A 122 9.02 -7.04 -1.75
N GLY A 123 9.40 -6.54 -2.94
CA GLY A 123 10.71 -5.91 -3.07
C GLY A 123 11.18 -5.49 -4.45
N GLU A 124 10.43 -5.78 -5.52
CA GLU A 124 10.85 -5.30 -6.84
C GLU A 124 10.42 -3.84 -7.02
N THR A 125 11.36 -3.00 -7.49
CA THR A 125 11.09 -1.61 -7.82
C THR A 125 11.47 -1.34 -9.27
N ILE A 126 10.52 -0.86 -10.06
CA ILE A 126 10.74 -0.45 -11.45
C ILE A 126 10.58 1.06 -11.54
N ILE A 127 11.56 1.75 -12.12
CA ILE A 127 11.55 3.20 -12.34
C ILE A 127 11.50 3.45 -13.84
N THR A 128 10.52 4.24 -14.30
CA THR A 128 10.27 4.47 -15.71
C THR A 128 9.62 5.83 -15.95
N LYS A 129 9.70 6.36 -17.17
CA LYS A 129 8.96 7.57 -17.59
C LYS A 129 7.63 7.23 -18.27
N THR A 130 7.43 5.97 -18.65
CA THR A 130 6.22 5.49 -19.34
C THR A 130 5.52 4.42 -18.51
N PRO A 131 4.20 4.22 -18.67
CA PRO A 131 3.48 3.13 -18.01
C PRO A 131 4.13 1.77 -18.24
N LEU A 132 4.02 0.88 -17.26
CA LEU A 132 4.58 -0.47 -17.30
C LEU A 132 3.94 -1.29 -18.41
N VAL A 133 4.74 -1.86 -19.32
CA VAL A 133 4.24 -2.73 -20.39
C VAL A 133 4.99 -4.06 -20.36
N GLY A 134 4.24 -5.16 -20.21
CA GLY A 134 4.79 -6.50 -20.38
C GLY A 134 5.51 -7.07 -19.16
N TYR A 135 5.20 -6.61 -17.95
CA TYR A 135 5.81 -7.14 -16.73
C TYR A 135 5.41 -8.61 -16.52
N ARG A 136 6.40 -9.49 -16.38
CA ARG A 136 6.16 -10.94 -16.22
C ARG A 136 6.07 -11.31 -14.74
N TRP A 137 5.09 -12.16 -14.42
CA TRP A 137 4.90 -12.73 -13.09
C TRP A 137 4.72 -14.23 -13.18
N GLU A 138 5.76 -14.96 -12.81
CA GLU A 138 5.83 -16.42 -12.93
C GLU A 138 5.32 -17.12 -11.66
N SER A 139 4.16 -16.69 -11.18
CA SER A 139 3.56 -17.23 -9.95
C SER A 139 2.04 -17.05 -9.91
N ASN A 140 1.38 -17.83 -9.07
CA ASN A 140 -0.02 -17.64 -8.69
C ASN A 140 -0.15 -17.07 -7.26
N PHE A 141 0.94 -16.62 -6.63
CA PHE A 141 0.85 -15.91 -5.37
C PHE A 141 0.24 -14.53 -5.56
N PRO A 142 -0.51 -14.01 -4.57
CA PRO A 142 -1.03 -12.65 -4.61
C PRO A 142 0.04 -11.64 -4.98
N LEU A 143 -0.35 -10.67 -5.80
CA LEU A 143 0.55 -9.68 -6.36
C LEU A 143 -0.03 -8.30 -6.13
N THR A 144 0.77 -7.39 -5.59
CA THR A 144 0.40 -5.99 -5.42
C THR A 144 1.28 -5.13 -6.30
N PHE A 145 0.66 -4.23 -7.05
CA PHE A 145 1.31 -3.11 -7.71
C PHE A 145 1.00 -1.85 -6.92
N HIS A 146 2.04 -1.16 -6.47
CA HIS A 146 1.94 0.18 -5.93
C HIS A 146 2.64 1.12 -6.90
N LYS A 147 1.88 2.00 -7.55
CA LYS A 147 2.39 2.98 -8.50
C LYS A 147 2.42 4.35 -7.85
N GLY A 148 3.53 5.07 -8.02
CA GLY A 148 3.66 6.47 -7.66
C GLY A 148 4.33 7.29 -8.75
N ILE A 149 4.04 8.59 -8.81
CA ILE A 149 4.87 9.58 -9.53
C ILE A 149 5.74 10.26 -8.49
N ILE A 150 7.06 10.10 -8.61
CA ILE A 150 8.01 10.52 -7.59
C ILE A 150 9.10 11.37 -8.24
N LYS A 151 9.51 12.45 -7.57
CA LYS A 151 10.59 13.31 -8.06
C LYS A 151 11.88 12.49 -8.27
N ASP A 152 12.59 12.80 -9.34
CA ASP A 152 13.88 12.20 -9.65
C ASP A 152 14.88 12.50 -8.51
N GLY A 153 15.66 11.49 -8.10
CA GLY A 153 16.62 11.60 -6.99
C GLY A 153 16.05 11.35 -5.59
N VAL A 154 14.75 11.11 -5.42
CA VAL A 154 14.16 10.65 -4.14
C VAL A 154 14.10 9.14 -4.12
N ASP A 155 15.02 8.41 -3.48
CA ASP A 155 15.10 6.95 -3.61
C ASP A 155 13.91 6.19 -3.01
N ASP A 156 13.41 6.64 -1.85
CA ASP A 156 12.31 5.99 -1.15
C ASP A 156 11.39 7.03 -0.50
N LEU A 157 10.09 6.87 -0.71
CA LEU A 157 9.09 7.72 -0.07
C LEU A 157 8.97 7.45 1.43
N TYR A 158 9.17 6.20 1.86
CA TYR A 158 9.20 5.88 3.28
C TYR A 158 10.37 6.58 3.96
N PHE A 159 11.54 6.61 3.31
CA PHE A 159 12.68 7.40 3.78
C PHE A 159 12.32 8.90 3.87
N TYR A 160 11.60 9.44 2.89
CA TYR A 160 11.19 10.85 2.91
C TYR A 160 10.21 11.19 4.03
N GLY A 161 9.21 10.34 4.27
CA GLY A 161 8.16 10.59 5.28
C GLY A 161 8.57 10.29 6.73
N THR A 162 9.64 9.51 6.94
CA THR A 162 10.02 9.02 8.28
C THR A 162 11.43 9.44 8.74
N SER A 163 12.28 9.95 7.84
CA SER A 163 13.60 10.41 8.23
C SER A 163 13.63 11.92 8.50
N ASP A 164 14.39 12.31 9.53
CA ASP A 164 14.73 13.71 9.77
C ASP A 164 15.45 14.34 8.56
N GLN A 165 16.06 13.52 7.68
CA GLN A 165 16.71 13.96 6.46
C GLN A 165 15.73 14.39 5.35
N GLY A 166 14.54 13.79 5.27
CA GLY A 166 13.47 14.27 4.38
C GLY A 166 12.98 15.66 4.78
N ILE A 167 12.91 15.93 6.08
CA ILE A 167 12.57 17.25 6.65
C ILE A 167 13.72 18.25 6.45
N ALA A 168 14.98 17.81 6.54
CA ALA A 168 16.17 18.66 6.40
C ALA A 168 16.51 19.06 4.95
N ARG A 169 15.82 18.52 3.94
CA ARG A 169 15.88 18.97 2.54
C ARG A 169 14.59 19.69 2.12
N PRO A 170 14.27 20.86 2.70
CA PRO A 170 13.02 21.57 2.41
C PRO A 170 12.88 21.97 0.93
N GLN A 171 14.00 22.07 0.20
CA GLN A 171 14.01 22.31 -1.26
C GLN A 171 13.48 21.10 -2.06
N ASP A 172 13.74 19.89 -1.57
CA ASP A 172 13.14 18.67 -2.11
C ASP A 172 11.68 18.52 -1.65
N GLY A 173 11.36 18.96 -0.42
CA GLY A 173 10.00 18.94 0.11
C GLY A 173 9.03 19.85 -0.63
N ALA A 174 9.39 21.11 -0.83
CA ALA A 174 8.57 22.06 -1.60
C ALA A 174 8.31 21.55 -3.04
N SER A 175 9.22 20.74 -3.59
CA SER A 175 9.09 20.12 -4.90
C SER A 175 8.38 18.76 -4.91
N MET A 176 8.03 18.16 -3.77
CA MET A 176 7.21 16.94 -3.74
C MET A 176 5.70 17.24 -3.77
N PHE A 177 5.29 18.43 -3.33
CA PHE A 177 3.86 18.76 -3.14
C PHE A 177 3.11 19.20 -4.42
N GLY A 178 3.73 19.13 -5.60
CA GLY A 178 3.09 19.52 -6.85
C GLY A 178 2.27 18.42 -7.52
N ASN A 179 2.78 17.17 -7.56
CA ASN A 179 2.23 16.10 -8.41
C ASN A 179 2.54 14.68 -7.90
N VAL A 180 2.89 14.51 -6.62
CA VAL A 180 3.09 13.17 -6.06
C VAL A 180 1.72 12.54 -5.80
N SER A 181 1.41 11.50 -6.55
CA SER A 181 0.18 10.72 -6.42
C SER A 181 0.51 9.24 -6.36
N PHE A 182 -0.33 8.47 -5.65
CA PHE A 182 -0.18 7.03 -5.50
C PHE A 182 -1.49 6.31 -5.79
N ALA A 183 -1.35 5.11 -6.36
CA ALA A 183 -2.45 4.17 -6.46
C ALA A 183 -1.94 2.74 -6.27
N ILE A 184 -2.81 1.90 -5.72
CA ILE A 184 -2.53 0.50 -5.41
C ILE A 184 -3.55 -0.37 -6.13
N GLN A 185 -3.07 -1.44 -6.75
CA GLN A 185 -3.91 -2.47 -7.34
C GLN A 185 -3.35 -3.85 -6.97
N THR A 186 -4.18 -4.66 -6.33
CA THR A 186 -3.82 -5.98 -5.83
C THR A 186 -4.60 -7.05 -6.59
N PHE A 187 -3.89 -8.10 -6.97
CA PHE A 187 -4.40 -9.31 -7.61
C PHE A 187 -4.26 -10.49 -6.68
N TYR A 188 -5.28 -11.34 -6.66
CA TYR A 188 -5.21 -12.69 -6.12
C TYR A 188 -5.56 -13.67 -7.25
N PHE A 189 -5.17 -14.93 -7.09
CA PHE A 189 -5.31 -15.93 -8.14
C PHE A 189 -6.20 -17.05 -7.63
N ASN A 190 -7.32 -17.30 -8.33
CA ASN A 190 -8.31 -18.29 -7.92
C ASN A 190 -8.62 -19.26 -9.06
N ARG A 191 -8.88 -20.52 -8.74
CA ARG A 191 -9.42 -21.48 -9.72
C ARG A 191 -10.85 -21.08 -10.07
N SER A 192 -11.13 -20.96 -11.36
CA SER A 192 -12.49 -20.80 -11.90
C SER A 192 -13.22 -22.14 -11.94
#